data_AF-A0A5S9MIL6-F1
#
_entry.id   AF-A0A5S9MIL6-F1
#
_cell.length_a   1.000
_cell.length_b   1.000
_cell.length_c   1.000
_cell.angle_alpha   90.00
_cell.angle_beta   90.00
_cell.angle_gamma   90.00
#
_symmetry.space_group_name_H-M   'P 1'
#
loop_
_entity.id
_entity.type
_entity.pdbx_description
1 polymer ?
#
loop_
_entity_poly.entity_id
_entity_poly.type
_entity_poly.pdbx_seq_one_letter_code
_entity_poly.pdbx_strand_id
1 'polypeptide(L)' 'MLEDYRFLHSIAGDHTAKMTIPSPNMLFFRGKLEEGVYDSLEEFHHDVAQAYKKAIRFFL' A
#
# COMPACT_ATOMS: atom_id res chain seq x y z
N MET A 1 -4.59 -1.14 9.92
CA MET A 1 -3.77 -0.09 9.28
C MET A 1 -4.45 1.26 9.27
N LEU A 2 -5.68 1.40 8.74
CA LEU A 2 -6.39 2.69 8.78
C LEU A 2 -6.76 3.09 10.21
N GLU A 3 -7.38 2.17 10.96
CA GLU A 3 -7.71 2.43 12.38
C GLU A 3 -6.46 2.73 13.21
N ASP A 4 -5.38 2.00 12.97
CA ASP A 4 -4.08 2.23 13.64
C ASP A 4 -3.52 3.63 13.33
N TYR A 5 -3.61 4.07 12.06
CA TYR A 5 -3.21 5.42 11.69
C TYR A 5 -4.15 6.48 12.29
N ARG A 6 -5.46 6.25 12.32
CA ARG A 6 -6.42 7.16 12.98
C ARG A 6 -6.10 7.31 14.45
N PHE A 7 -5.78 6.22 15.13
CA PHE A 7 -5.36 6.25 16.53
C PHE A 7 -4.06 7.05 16.70
N LEU A 8 -3.01 6.73 15.94
CA LEU A 8 -1.74 7.47 15.97
C LEU A 8 -1.94 8.97 15.70
N HIS A 9 -2.73 9.30 14.69
CA HIS A 9 -3.06 10.67 14.32
C HIS A 9 -3.81 11.40 15.45
N SER A 10 -4.74 10.71 16.12
CA SER A 10 -5.50 11.28 17.24
C SER A 10 -4.64 11.63 18.47
N ILE A 11 -3.52 10.94 18.67
CA ILE A 11 -2.61 11.16 19.80
C ILE A 11 -1.36 11.98 19.44
N ALA A 12 -1.21 12.42 18.19
CA ALA A 12 -0.01 13.11 17.72
C ALA A 12 0.12 14.56 18.23
N GLY A 13 -0.98 15.15 18.73
CA GLY A 13 -1.00 16.54 19.20
C GLY A 13 -0.61 17.51 18.08
N ASP A 14 0.38 18.36 18.35
CA ASP A 14 0.91 19.34 17.39
C ASP A 14 1.94 18.76 16.40
N HIS A 15 2.26 17.46 16.50
CA HIS A 15 3.21 16.80 15.62
C HIS A 15 2.54 16.17 14.38
N THR A 16 3.33 15.95 13.34
CA THR A 16 2.86 15.26 12.12
C THR A 16 2.98 13.74 12.26
N ALA A 17 1.84 13.04 12.32
CA ALA A 17 1.79 11.58 12.30
C ALA A 17 2.23 11.02 10.93
N LYS A 18 3.23 10.13 10.91
CA LYS A 18 3.76 9.50 9.70
C LYS A 18 3.37 8.04 9.60
N MET A 19 2.67 7.68 8.53
CA MET A 19 2.41 6.28 8.16
C MET A 19 3.49 5.78 7.20
N THR A 20 4.01 4.57 7.44
CA THR A 20 4.90 3.88 6.50
C THR A 20 4.19 2.68 5.90
N ILE A 21 4.36 2.52 4.59
CA ILE A 21 3.91 1.35 3.84
C ILE A 21 5.10 0.83 3.03
N PRO A 22 5.21 -0.49 2.78
CA PRO A 22 6.27 -1.03 1.95
C PRO A 22 6.13 -0.50 0.51
N SER A 23 7.25 -0.41 -0.22
CA SER A 23 7.23 -0.11 -1.65
C SER A 23 6.37 -1.13 -2.40
N PRO A 24 5.57 -0.73 -3.42
CA PRO A 24 4.78 -1.67 -4.23
C PRO A 24 5.63 -2.78 -4.87
N ASN A 25 6.90 -2.47 -5.20
CA ASN A 25 7.84 -3.46 -5.73
C ASN A 25 8.14 -4.59 -4.74
N MET A 26 7.88 -4.40 -3.44
CA MET A 26 8.02 -5.48 -2.46
C MET A 26 7.07 -6.64 -2.73
N LEU A 27 5.88 -6.40 -3.32
CA LEU A 27 4.96 -7.47 -3.71
C LEU A 27 5.54 -8.29 -4.87
N PHE A 28 6.24 -7.65 -5.80
CA PHE A 28 6.93 -8.36 -6.89
C PHE A 28 8.14 -9.15 -6.38
N PHE A 29 9.01 -8.52 -5.58
CA PHE A 29 10.30 -9.12 -5.18
C PHE A 29 10.21 -10.10 -4.01
N ARG A 30 9.19 -9.98 -3.15
CA ARG A 30 9.05 -10.79 -1.93
C ARG A 30 7.73 -11.57 -1.87
N GLY A 31 6.77 -11.26 -2.74
CA GLY A 31 5.54 -12.02 -2.86
C GLY A 31 5.75 -13.33 -3.62
N LYS A 32 4.85 -14.28 -3.38
CA LYS A 32 4.66 -15.43 -4.27
C LYS A 32 3.45 -15.11 -5.14
N LEU A 33 3.67 -15.05 -6.45
CA LEU A 33 2.59 -14.85 -7.41
C LEU A 33 2.03 -16.21 -7.79
N GLU A 34 0.71 -16.36 -7.67
CA GLU A 34 0.00 -17.54 -8.17
C GLU A 34 0.07 -17.58 -9.70
N GLU A 35 0.28 -18.77 -10.26
CA GLU A 35 0.35 -18.95 -11.71
C GLU A 35 -1.04 -18.78 -12.34
N GLY A 36 -1.09 -18.20 -13.55
CA GLY A 36 -2.31 -18.07 -14.33
C GLY A 36 -3.29 -16.97 -13.88
N VAL A 37 -2.93 -16.14 -12.89
CA VAL A 37 -3.76 -14.99 -12.46
C VAL A 37 -3.58 -13.78 -13.38
N TYR A 38 -2.37 -13.58 -13.89
CA TYR A 38 -2.04 -12.49 -14.83
C TYR A 38 -1.39 -13.08 -16.08
N ASP A 39 -1.78 -12.56 -17.25
CA ASP A 39 -1.22 -12.98 -18.53
C ASP A 39 0.16 -12.33 -18.79
N SER A 40 0.44 -11.22 -18.10
CA SER A 40 1.73 -10.54 -18.17
C SER A 40 2.10 -9.87 -16.86
N LEU A 41 3.40 -9.62 -16.70
CA LEU A 41 3.90 -8.86 -15.55
C LEU A 41 3.48 -7.38 -15.59
N GLU A 42 3.17 -6.85 -16.76
CA GLU A 42 2.68 -5.48 -16.92
C GLU A 42 1.29 -5.30 -16.30
N GLU A 43 0.37 -6.25 -16.53
CA GLU A 43 -0.95 -6.23 -15.89
C GLU A 43 -0.87 -6.30 -14.37
N PHE A 44 -0.01 -7.19 -13.85
CA PHE A 44 0.25 -7.28 -12.42
C PHE A 44 0.72 -5.93 -11.86
N HIS A 45 1.71 -5.29 -12.49
CA HIS A 45 2.22 -3.99 -12.05
C HIS A 45 1.17 -2.88 -12.15
N HIS A 46 0.35 -2.89 -13.20
CA HIS A 46 -0.74 -1.94 -13.37
C HIS A 46 -1.72 -2.02 -12.19
N ASP A 47 -2.16 -3.23 -11.85
CA ASP A 47 -3.13 -3.44 -10.77
C ASP A 47 -2.56 -3.13 -9.40
N VAL A 48 -1.30 -3.52 -9.13
CA VAL A 48 -0.60 -3.13 -7.90
C VAL A 48 -0.50 -1.61 -7.78
N ALA A 49 -0.16 -0.91 -8.86
CA ALA A 49 -0.10 0.55 -8.86
C ALA A 49 -1.47 1.19 -8.59
N GLN A 50 -2.56 0.67 -9.17
CA GLN A 50 -3.91 1.16 -8.88
C GLN A 50 -4.32 0.89 -7.43
N ALA A 51 -3.97 -0.28 -6.88
CA ALA A 51 -4.23 -0.63 -5.49
C ALA A 51 -3.52 0.34 -4.53
N TYR A 52 -2.23 0.61 -4.76
CA TYR A 52 -1.46 1.57 -3.97
C TYR A 52 -1.99 3.00 -4.09
N LYS A 53 -2.37 3.44 -5.30
CA LYS A 53 -3.00 4.74 -5.52
C LYS A 53 -4.27 4.91 -4.70
N LYS A 54 -5.11 3.86 -4.61
CA LYS A 54 -6.31 3.84 -3.77
C LYS A 54 -5.93 3.84 -2.28
N ALA A 55 -4.96 3.01 -1.88
CA ALA A 55 -4.52 2.91 -0.49
C ALA A 55 -4.01 4.24 0.07
N ILE A 56 -3.14 4.94 -0.68
CA ILE A 56 -2.56 6.23 -0.28
C ILE A 56 -3.66 7.28 -0.02
N ARG A 57 -4.73 7.30 -0.83
CA ARG A 57 -5.85 8.24 -0.65
C ARG A 57 -6.59 8.10 0.68
N PHE A 58 -6.48 6.96 1.37
CA PHE A 58 -7.10 6.78 2.68
C PHE A 58 -6.22 7.31 3.83
N PHE A 59 -4.96 7.67 3.56
CA PHE A 59 -4.01 8.24 4.53
C PHE A 59 -3.73 9.74 4.29
N LEU A 60 -4.31 10.32 3.23
CA LEU A 60 -4.36 11.76 2.98
C LEU A 60 -5.59 12.36 3.65
#